data_AF-A0A7W5ZZZ3-F1
#
_entry.id   AF-A0A7W5ZZZ3-F1
#
_cell.length_a   1.000
_cell.length_b   1.000
_cell.length_c   1.000
_cell.angle_alpha   90.00
_cell.angle_beta   90.00
_cell.angle_gamma   90.00
#
_symmetry.space_group_name_H-M   'P 1'
#
loop_
_entity.id
_entity.type
_entity.pdbx_description
1 polymer ?
#
loop_
_entity_poly.entity_id
_entity_poly.type
_entity_poly.pdbx_seq_one_letter_code
_entity_poly.pdbx_strand_id
1 'polypeptide(L)'
;MTDLSNALATVSADLQSLDLTPENEAIRLIEAEIARLNQAIGAAQHRCGEIDAEQSELRHPELQGAAIANALLAEIPAREVSANTRKEDDLREERKGLYSGIRELRERVRAEEQKLPAIRQQALERVRSLAAPLVAALQDEAQDAAARITEAYAALAALSFTAGAGRLEERAASAAVAGIFDGRLLMGHAVPVPDDIDAVLSQLANKGAALPFRRLSQISPPTR
;
A
#
# COMPACT_ATOMS: atom_id res chain seq x y z
N MET A 1 21.93 -25.84 -13.46
CA MET A 1 21.05 -26.54 -12.46
C MET A 1 21.53 -26.42 -11.02
N THR A 2 22.80 -26.68 -10.67
CA THR A 2 23.30 -26.52 -9.28
C THR A 2 23.24 -25.07 -8.77
N ASP A 3 23.43 -24.09 -9.65
CA ASP A 3 23.51 -22.68 -9.24
C ASP A 3 22.15 -22.07 -8.86
N LEU A 4 21.08 -22.41 -9.60
CA LEU A 4 19.73 -21.96 -9.25
C LEU A 4 19.23 -22.58 -7.94
N SER A 5 19.49 -23.86 -7.71
CA SER A 5 19.13 -24.54 -6.46
C SER A 5 19.86 -23.94 -5.25
N ASN A 6 21.15 -23.65 -5.40
CA ASN A 6 21.93 -22.97 -4.35
C ASN A 6 21.44 -21.53 -4.12
N ALA A 7 21.11 -20.78 -5.18
CA ALA A 7 20.56 -19.43 -5.06
C ALA A 7 19.20 -19.42 -4.35
N LEU A 8 18.31 -20.37 -4.69
CA LEU A 8 17.03 -20.57 -4.01
C LEU A 8 17.22 -20.81 -2.51
N ALA A 9 18.09 -21.75 -2.14
CA ALA A 9 18.33 -22.08 -0.74
C ALA A 9 18.93 -20.89 0.04
N THR A 10 19.88 -20.17 -0.56
CA THR A 10 20.55 -19.02 0.06
C THR A 10 19.56 -17.87 0.27
N VAL A 11 18.85 -17.45 -0.78
CA VAL A 11 17.86 -16.35 -0.69
C VAL A 11 16.71 -16.73 0.25
N SER A 12 16.28 -18.00 0.25
CA SER A 12 15.32 -18.52 1.21
C SER A 12 15.80 -18.34 2.66
N ALA A 13 17.03 -18.71 2.98
CA ALA A 13 17.56 -18.53 4.33
C ALA A 13 17.67 -17.03 4.70
N ASP A 14 18.14 -16.21 3.76
CA ASP A 14 18.33 -14.78 3.97
C ASP A 14 16.99 -14.06 4.21
N LEU A 15 15.99 -14.31 3.38
CA LEU A 15 14.65 -13.74 3.55
C LEU A 15 13.97 -14.22 4.83
N GLN A 16 14.19 -15.47 5.23
CA GLN A 16 13.70 -15.98 6.51
C GLN A 16 14.34 -15.20 7.67
N SER A 17 15.65 -14.96 7.62
CA SER A 17 16.40 -14.22 8.65
C SER A 17 16.19 -12.70 8.64
N LEU A 18 15.59 -12.14 7.58
CA LEU A 18 15.38 -10.70 7.45
C LEU A 18 14.54 -10.14 8.61
N ASP A 19 15.19 -9.36 9.46
CA ASP A 19 14.53 -8.64 10.55
C ASP A 19 14.07 -7.25 10.09
N LEU A 20 12.75 -7.05 10.12
CA LEU A 20 12.07 -5.77 9.88
C LEU A 20 11.36 -5.25 11.15
N THR A 21 11.71 -5.77 12.33
CA THR A 21 11.16 -5.30 13.62
C THR A 21 11.33 -3.78 13.78
N PRO A 22 12.50 -3.18 13.48
CA PRO A 22 12.68 -1.73 13.60
C PRO A 22 11.74 -0.93 12.69
N GLU A 23 11.61 -1.32 11.42
CA GLU A 23 10.73 -0.65 10.45
C GLU A 23 9.25 -0.80 10.81
N ASN A 24 8.85 -1.99 11.27
CA ASN A 24 7.49 -2.24 11.73
C ASN A 24 7.15 -1.43 12.98
N GLU A 25 8.09 -1.29 13.92
CA GLU A 25 7.91 -0.46 15.10
C GLU A 25 7.81 1.03 14.73
N ALA A 26 8.64 1.52 13.81
CA ALA A 26 8.56 2.89 13.31
C ALA A 26 7.20 3.18 12.65
N ILE A 27 6.69 2.25 11.83
CA ILE A 27 5.35 2.36 11.23
C ILE A 27 4.27 2.36 12.31
N ARG A 28 4.35 1.46 13.29
CA ARG A 28 3.39 1.39 14.39
C ARG A 28 3.30 2.70 15.18
N LEU A 29 4.44 3.33 15.45
CA LEU A 29 4.50 4.63 16.14
C LEU A 29 3.87 5.75 15.31
N ILE A 30 4.13 5.78 13.99
CA ILE A 30 3.51 6.75 13.07
C ILE A 30 1.99 6.54 13.00
N GLU A 31 1.53 5.30 12.88
CA GLU A 31 0.10 4.97 12.85
C GLU A 31 -0.60 5.34 14.16
N ALA A 32 0.05 5.12 15.31
CA ALA A 32 -0.47 5.55 16.61
C ALA A 32 -0.58 7.07 16.72
N GLU A 33 0.40 7.82 16.21
CA GLU A 33 0.36 9.28 16.20
C GLU A 33 -0.74 9.81 15.25
N ILE A 34 -0.88 9.23 14.06
CA ILE A 34 -1.98 9.56 13.14
C ILE A 34 -3.34 9.31 13.80
N ALA A 35 -3.51 8.18 14.50
CA ALA A 35 -4.74 7.87 15.22
C ALA A 35 -5.04 8.91 16.32
N ARG A 36 -4.03 9.32 17.09
CA ARG A 36 -4.15 10.37 18.11
C ARG A 36 -4.56 11.71 17.50
N LEU A 37 -3.94 12.12 16.39
CA LEU A 37 -4.28 13.34 15.68
C LEU A 37 -5.71 13.31 15.13
N ASN A 38 -6.13 12.18 14.56
CA ASN A 38 -7.51 12.00 14.06
C ASN A 38 -8.55 12.04 15.19
N GLN A 39 -8.23 11.49 16.37
CA GLN A 39 -9.10 11.61 17.55
C GLN A 39 -9.25 13.07 17.98
N ALA A 40 -8.15 13.84 18.00
CA ALA A 40 -8.19 15.28 18.33
C ALA A 40 -9.00 16.08 17.30
N ILE A 41 -8.87 15.77 16.01
CA ILE A 41 -9.69 16.36 14.94
C ILE A 41 -11.17 16.04 15.18
N GLY A 42 -11.51 14.79 15.48
CA GLY A 42 -12.88 14.36 15.77
C GLY A 42 -13.49 15.10 16.96
N ALA A 43 -12.73 15.26 18.05
CA ALA A 43 -13.15 16.02 19.22
C ALA A 43 -13.38 17.50 18.90
N ALA A 44 -12.49 18.13 18.13
CA ALA A 44 -12.65 19.52 17.70
C ALA A 44 -13.86 19.71 16.77
N GLN A 45 -14.11 18.76 15.86
CA GLN A 45 -15.29 18.77 14.99
C GLN A 45 -16.58 18.59 15.79
N HIS A 46 -16.58 17.72 16.80
CA HIS A 46 -17.71 17.56 17.71
C HIS A 46 -18.03 18.87 18.43
N ARG A 47 -16.99 19.54 18.98
CA ARG A 47 -17.17 20.85 19.63
C ARG A 47 -17.71 21.92 18.69
N CYS A 48 -17.27 21.95 17.43
CA CYS A 48 -17.87 22.84 16.43
C CYS A 48 -19.38 22.59 16.25
N GLY A 49 -19.82 21.33 16.28
CA GLY A 49 -21.24 20.97 16.20
C GLY A 49 -22.04 21.40 17.44
N GLU A 50 -21.45 21.28 18.63
CA GLU A 50 -22.05 21.82 19.87
C GLU A 50 -22.22 23.34 19.79
N ILE A 51 -21.19 24.06 19.31
CA ILE A 51 -21.26 25.51 19.11
C ILE A 51 -22.35 25.89 18.11
N ASP A 52 -22.52 25.14 17.02
CA ASP A 52 -23.59 25.37 16.05
C ASP A 52 -24.99 25.21 16.68
N ALA A 53 -25.15 24.23 17.58
CA ALA A 53 -26.39 24.05 18.35
C ALA A 53 -26.63 25.21 19.33
N GLU A 54 -25.62 25.59 20.12
CA GLU A 54 -25.67 26.73 21.05
C GLU A 54 -26.04 28.03 20.29
N GLN A 55 -25.44 28.28 19.12
CA GLN A 55 -25.74 29.45 18.30
C GLN A 55 -27.17 29.43 17.73
N SER A 56 -27.70 28.25 17.39
CA SER A 56 -29.08 28.12 16.92
C SER A 56 -30.08 28.44 18.04
N GLU A 57 -29.84 27.96 19.26
CA GLU A 57 -30.67 28.26 20.44
C GLU A 57 -30.70 29.76 20.74
N LEU A 58 -29.55 30.45 20.60
CA LEU A 58 -29.46 31.91 20.77
C LEU A 58 -30.27 32.70 19.73
N ARG A 59 -30.47 32.16 18.52
CA ARG A 59 -31.21 32.82 17.43
C ARG A 59 -32.72 32.66 17.51
N HIS A 60 -33.24 31.84 18.42
CA HIS A 60 -34.67 31.65 18.66
C HIS A 60 -35.09 32.25 20.01
N PRO A 61 -35.24 33.59 20.11
CA PRO A 61 -35.57 34.28 21.36
C PRO A 61 -36.92 33.85 21.97
N GLU A 62 -37.83 33.28 21.17
CA GLU A 62 -39.10 32.73 21.64
C GLU A 62 -38.92 31.56 22.62
N LEU A 63 -37.87 30.75 22.46
CA LEU A 63 -37.52 29.66 23.37
C LEU A 63 -36.81 30.18 24.63
N GLN A 64 -36.07 31.28 24.54
CA GLN A 64 -35.50 31.98 25.70
C GLN A 64 -36.58 32.61 26.58
N GLY A 65 -37.65 33.14 25.98
CA GLY A 65 -38.80 33.68 26.73
C GLY A 65 -39.43 32.63 27.65
N ALA A 66 -39.58 31.39 27.17
CA ALA A 66 -40.10 30.28 27.98
C ALA A 66 -39.12 29.85 29.09
N ALA A 67 -37.82 29.80 28.80
CA ALA A 67 -36.80 29.46 29.79
C ALA A 67 -36.67 30.53 30.90
N ILE A 68 -36.73 31.81 30.53
CA ILE A 68 -36.76 32.95 31.46
C ILE A 68 -38.04 32.93 32.28
N ALA A 69 -39.19 32.65 31.66
CA ALA A 69 -40.46 32.52 32.38
C ALA A 69 -40.43 31.38 33.41
N ASN A 70 -39.90 30.21 33.05
CA ASN A 70 -39.75 29.07 33.96
C ASN A 70 -38.77 29.37 35.12
N ALA A 71 -37.67 30.08 34.84
CA ALA A 71 -36.71 30.47 35.88
C ALA A 71 -37.30 31.52 36.84
N LEU A 72 -38.07 32.48 36.32
CA LEU A 72 -38.82 33.44 37.12
C LEU A 72 -39.87 32.74 38.01
N LEU A 73 -40.55 31.71 37.49
CA LEU A 73 -41.48 30.86 38.25
C LEU A 73 -40.77 30.01 39.32
N ALA A 74 -39.50 29.69 39.13
CA ALA A 74 -38.66 28.96 40.09
C ALA A 74 -37.93 29.89 41.08
N GLU A 75 -38.26 31.19 41.12
CA GLU A 75 -37.62 32.23 41.94
C GLU A 75 -36.11 32.41 41.66
N ILE A 76 -35.62 31.92 40.53
CA ILE A 76 -34.25 32.15 40.08
C ILE A 76 -34.18 33.54 39.43
N PRO A 77 -33.29 34.44 39.89
CA PRO A 77 -33.16 35.77 39.30
C PRO A 77 -32.85 35.66 37.80
N ALA A 78 -33.61 36.35 36.94
CA ALA A 78 -33.38 36.36 35.49
C ALA A 78 -31.94 36.79 35.09
N ARG A 79 -31.27 37.55 35.99
CA ARG A 79 -29.88 37.96 35.85
C ARG A 79 -28.89 36.78 35.96
N GLU A 80 -29.20 35.75 36.73
CA GLU A 80 -28.41 34.52 36.83
C GLU A 80 -28.60 33.62 35.59
N VAL A 81 -29.79 33.63 34.97
CA VAL A 81 -30.07 32.93 33.71
C VAL A 81 -29.30 33.54 32.54
N SER A 82 -29.24 34.88 32.47
CA SER A 82 -28.51 35.62 31.44
C SER A 82 -26.99 35.63 31.63
N ALA A 83 -26.49 35.47 32.87
CA ALA A 83 -25.06 35.48 33.16
C ALA A 83 -24.33 34.20 32.71
N ASN A 84 -25.06 33.08 32.60
CA ASN A 84 -24.54 31.81 32.05
C ASN A 84 -24.61 31.73 30.52
N THR A 85 -25.19 32.73 29.85
CA THR A 85 -25.26 32.76 28.39
C THR A 85 -23.91 33.25 27.85
N ARG A 86 -23.11 32.34 27.27
CA ARG A 86 -21.92 32.72 26.51
C ARG A 86 -22.31 33.70 25.40
N LYS A 87 -21.49 34.74 25.19
CA LYS A 87 -21.78 35.73 24.15
C LYS A 87 -21.58 35.07 22.79
N GLU A 88 -22.43 35.43 21.82
CA GLU A 88 -22.34 34.89 20.46
C GLU A 88 -20.95 35.13 19.85
N ASP A 89 -20.30 36.24 20.17
CA ASP A 89 -18.95 36.57 19.72
C ASP A 89 -17.90 35.61 20.30
N ASP A 90 -18.00 35.22 21.57
CA ASP A 90 -17.10 34.24 22.20
C ASP A 90 -17.20 32.88 21.48
N LEU A 91 -18.42 32.45 21.14
CA LEU A 91 -18.68 31.21 20.39
C LEU A 91 -18.14 31.27 18.96
N ARG A 92 -18.25 32.43 18.30
CA ARG A 92 -17.68 32.64 16.96
C ARG A 92 -16.14 32.60 16.99
N GLU A 93 -15.52 33.22 17.99
CA GLU A 93 -14.07 33.20 18.17
C GLU A 93 -13.56 31.78 18.47
N GLU A 94 -14.20 31.06 19.39
CA GLU A 94 -13.87 29.67 19.69
C GLU A 94 -13.93 28.79 18.44
N ARG A 95 -15.02 28.89 17.67
CA ARG A 95 -15.20 28.14 16.41
C ARG A 95 -14.12 28.46 15.38
N LYS A 96 -13.76 29.73 15.22
CA LYS A 96 -12.67 30.16 14.32
C LYS A 96 -11.34 29.54 14.78
N GLY A 97 -11.07 29.53 16.08
CA GLY A 97 -9.92 28.86 16.67
C GLY A 97 -9.91 27.35 16.38
N LEU A 98 -11.04 26.68 16.56
CA LEU A 98 -11.20 25.24 16.29
C LEU A 98 -10.95 24.89 14.82
N TYR A 99 -11.48 25.67 13.86
CA TYR A 99 -11.20 25.42 12.44
C TYR A 99 -9.72 25.61 12.10
N SER A 100 -9.07 26.62 12.67
CA SER A 100 -7.62 26.81 12.51
C SER A 100 -6.85 25.62 13.08
N GLY A 101 -7.21 25.16 14.29
CA GLY A 101 -6.60 23.99 14.92
C GLY A 101 -6.81 22.70 14.12
N ILE A 102 -8.03 22.46 13.62
CA ILE A 102 -8.33 21.31 12.74
C ILE A 102 -7.47 21.33 11.47
N ARG A 103 -7.30 22.51 10.86
CA ARG A 103 -6.45 22.66 9.68
C ARG A 103 -5.00 22.27 10.01
N GLU A 104 -4.44 22.78 11.08
CA GLU A 104 -3.08 22.47 11.51
C GLU A 104 -2.92 20.97 11.83
N LEU A 105 -3.87 20.36 12.55
CA LEU A 105 -3.86 18.93 12.83
C LEU A 105 -3.88 18.09 11.55
N ARG A 106 -4.67 18.48 10.55
CA ARG A 106 -4.69 17.80 9.23
C ARG A 106 -3.37 17.93 8.48
N GLU A 107 -2.72 19.08 8.56
CA GLU A 107 -1.39 19.27 7.98
C GLU A 107 -0.36 18.36 8.66
N ARG A 108 -0.44 18.19 9.99
CA ARG A 108 0.39 17.22 10.74
C ARG A 108 0.10 15.77 10.35
N VAL A 109 -1.17 15.38 10.20
CA VAL A 109 -1.53 14.02 9.72
C VAL A 109 -0.85 13.74 8.38
N ARG A 110 -0.95 14.67 7.42
CA ARG A 110 -0.31 14.51 6.10
C ARG A 110 1.21 14.41 6.21
N ALA A 111 1.83 15.18 7.10
CA ALA A 111 3.28 15.13 7.31
C ALA A 111 3.72 13.77 7.89
N GLU A 112 2.94 13.18 8.79
CA GLU A 112 3.21 11.83 9.30
C GLU A 112 2.98 10.75 8.23
N GLU A 113 1.89 10.83 7.46
CA GLU A 113 1.60 9.90 6.36
C GLU A 113 2.73 9.89 5.31
N GLN A 114 3.35 11.05 5.04
CA GLN A 114 4.48 11.17 4.10
C GLN A 114 5.74 10.43 4.53
N LYS A 115 5.88 10.04 5.81
CA LYS A 115 7.04 9.28 6.31
C LYS A 115 6.94 7.80 5.99
N LEU A 116 5.71 7.25 5.90
CA LEU A 116 5.48 5.82 5.70
C LEU A 116 6.11 5.25 4.40
N PRO A 117 6.03 5.93 3.23
CA PRO A 117 6.64 5.43 2.00
C PRO A 117 8.16 5.27 2.11
N ALA A 118 8.86 6.16 2.81
CA ALA A 118 10.31 6.10 2.96
C ALA A 118 10.74 4.85 3.76
N ILE A 119 10.03 4.55 4.85
CA ILE A 119 10.32 3.35 5.68
C ILE A 119 10.05 2.08 4.87
N ARG A 120 8.92 2.02 4.15
CA ARG A 120 8.59 0.88 3.28
C ARG A 120 9.59 0.72 2.14
N GLN A 121 10.05 1.82 1.56
CA GLN A 121 11.06 1.81 0.50
C GLN A 121 12.40 1.25 1.01
N GLN A 122 12.82 1.61 2.21
CA GLN A 122 14.02 1.06 2.84
C GLN A 122 13.91 -0.46 3.05
N ALA A 123 12.76 -0.95 3.54
CA ALA A 123 12.51 -2.38 3.70
C ALA A 123 12.53 -3.12 2.35
N LEU A 124 11.94 -2.52 1.30
CA LEU A 124 11.94 -3.07 -0.06
C LEU A 124 13.35 -3.14 -0.66
N GLU A 125 14.20 -2.14 -0.42
CA GLU A 125 15.59 -2.14 -0.89
C GLU A 125 16.40 -3.27 -0.26
N ARG A 126 16.20 -3.55 1.03
CA ARG A 126 16.81 -4.70 1.71
C ARG A 126 16.38 -6.01 1.05
N VAL A 127 15.08 -6.21 0.80
CA VAL A 127 14.59 -7.40 0.08
C VAL A 127 15.16 -7.50 -1.33
N ARG A 128 15.23 -6.40 -2.08
CA ARG A 128 15.83 -6.39 -3.42
C ARG A 128 17.29 -6.81 -3.39
N SER A 129 18.06 -6.32 -2.42
CA SER A 129 19.45 -6.71 -2.24
C SER A 129 19.60 -8.20 -1.96
N LEU A 130 18.73 -8.76 -1.11
CA LEU A 130 18.74 -10.19 -0.79
C LEU A 130 18.27 -11.07 -1.96
N ALA A 131 17.33 -10.59 -2.76
CA ALA A 131 16.81 -11.32 -3.91
C ALA A 131 17.71 -11.26 -5.16
N ALA A 132 18.67 -10.33 -5.20
CA ALA A 132 19.53 -10.10 -6.38
C ALA A 132 20.25 -11.36 -6.89
N PRO A 133 20.81 -12.24 -6.04
CA PRO A 133 21.45 -13.48 -6.52
C PRO A 133 20.48 -14.44 -7.22
N LEU A 134 19.24 -14.56 -6.72
CA LEU A 134 18.21 -15.40 -7.33
C LEU A 134 17.75 -14.82 -8.67
N VAL A 135 17.62 -13.50 -8.77
CA VAL A 135 17.31 -12.83 -10.04
C VAL A 135 18.40 -13.10 -11.08
N ALA A 136 19.68 -12.98 -10.69
CA ALA A 136 20.80 -13.29 -11.57
C ALA A 136 20.79 -14.76 -12.02
N ALA A 137 20.61 -15.71 -11.10
CA ALA A 137 20.55 -17.13 -11.44
C ALA A 137 19.39 -17.48 -12.38
N LEU A 138 18.22 -16.87 -12.19
CA LEU A 138 17.07 -17.03 -13.08
C LEU A 138 17.32 -16.41 -14.47
N GLN A 139 18.03 -15.28 -14.51
CA GLN A 139 18.41 -14.63 -15.76
C GLN A 139 19.39 -15.51 -16.55
N ASP A 140 20.38 -16.09 -15.89
CA ASP A 140 21.36 -16.98 -16.53
C ASP A 140 20.65 -18.25 -17.07
N GLU A 141 19.80 -18.90 -16.28
CA GLU A 141 19.04 -20.08 -16.74
C GLU A 141 18.10 -19.73 -17.92
N ALA A 142 17.49 -18.54 -17.92
CA ALA A 142 16.67 -18.08 -19.05
C ALA A 142 17.50 -17.86 -20.32
N GLN A 143 18.73 -17.32 -20.20
CA GLN A 143 19.65 -17.15 -21.33
C GLN A 143 20.11 -18.52 -21.88
N ASP A 144 20.47 -19.46 -21.01
CA ASP A 144 20.85 -20.82 -21.40
C ASP A 144 19.70 -21.57 -22.07
N ALA A 145 18.47 -21.41 -21.58
CA ALA A 145 17.29 -21.98 -22.21
C ALA A 145 17.05 -21.39 -23.61
N ALA A 146 17.17 -20.07 -23.76
CA ALA A 146 17.03 -19.40 -25.05
C ALA A 146 18.10 -19.85 -26.06
N ALA A 147 19.35 -20.03 -25.62
CA ALA A 147 20.43 -20.55 -26.44
C ALA A 147 20.13 -21.98 -26.94
N ARG A 148 19.71 -22.88 -26.03
CA ARG A 148 19.33 -24.27 -26.37
C ARG A 148 18.17 -24.34 -27.38
N ILE A 149 17.14 -23.51 -27.22
CA ILE A 149 16.03 -23.43 -28.18
C ILE A 149 16.53 -23.00 -29.56
N THR A 150 17.42 -22.00 -29.59
CA THR A 150 18.01 -21.48 -30.84
C THR A 150 18.87 -22.54 -31.54
N GLU A 151 19.70 -23.27 -30.80
CA GLU A 151 20.52 -24.37 -31.33
C GLU A 151 19.66 -25.52 -31.88
N ALA A 152 18.62 -25.92 -31.16
CA ALA A 152 17.68 -26.96 -31.61
C ALA A 152 16.96 -26.55 -32.91
N TYR A 153 16.54 -25.29 -33.00
CA TYR A 153 15.97 -24.75 -34.24
C TYR A 153 16.98 -24.81 -35.40
N ALA A 154 18.23 -24.39 -35.17
CA ALA A 154 19.27 -24.42 -36.20
C ALA A 154 19.53 -25.85 -36.73
N ALA A 155 19.56 -26.84 -35.82
CA ALA A 155 19.69 -28.25 -36.18
C ALA A 155 18.49 -28.76 -37.00
N LEU A 156 17.26 -28.41 -36.61
CA LEU A 156 16.04 -28.79 -37.35
C LEU A 156 16.00 -28.14 -38.74
N ALA A 157 16.35 -26.86 -38.85
CA ALA A 157 16.43 -26.16 -40.13
C ALA A 157 17.48 -26.80 -41.06
N ALA A 158 18.64 -27.18 -40.51
CA ALA A 158 19.67 -27.88 -41.26
C ALA A 158 19.20 -29.25 -41.77
N LEU A 159 18.52 -30.04 -40.94
CA LEU A 159 17.95 -31.34 -41.34
C LEU A 159 16.83 -31.19 -42.38
N SER A 160 15.95 -30.22 -42.20
CA SER A 160 14.87 -29.88 -43.15
C SER A 160 15.42 -29.46 -44.51
N PHE A 161 16.47 -28.65 -44.52
CA PHE A 161 17.13 -28.20 -45.74
C PHE A 161 17.87 -29.33 -46.45
N THR A 162 18.63 -30.14 -45.71
CA THR A 162 19.51 -31.18 -46.30
C THR A 162 18.77 -32.47 -46.65
N ALA A 163 17.88 -32.93 -45.78
CA ALA A 163 17.21 -34.24 -45.90
C ALA A 163 15.71 -34.12 -46.24
N GLY A 164 15.13 -32.92 -46.25
CA GLY A 164 13.70 -32.72 -46.47
C GLY A 164 12.80 -33.22 -45.34
N ALA A 165 13.38 -33.59 -44.19
CA ALA A 165 12.69 -34.15 -43.03
C ALA A 165 12.57 -33.13 -41.89
N GLY A 166 11.50 -33.22 -41.07
CA GLY A 166 11.37 -32.37 -39.88
C GLY A 166 10.76 -30.98 -40.11
N ARG A 167 10.11 -30.72 -41.25
CA ARG A 167 9.53 -29.41 -41.60
C ARG A 167 8.44 -28.91 -40.64
N LEU A 168 7.68 -29.82 -40.01
CA LEU A 168 6.62 -29.43 -39.07
C LEU A 168 7.23 -29.01 -37.73
N GLU A 169 8.24 -29.73 -37.28
CA GLU A 169 9.03 -29.49 -36.09
C GLU A 169 9.82 -28.19 -36.22
N GLU A 170 10.45 -27.95 -37.38
CA GLU A 170 11.12 -26.69 -37.71
C GLU A 170 10.16 -25.49 -37.60
N ARG A 171 8.94 -25.61 -38.15
CA ARG A 171 7.92 -24.54 -38.05
C ARG A 171 7.49 -24.27 -36.62
N ALA A 172 7.30 -25.32 -35.81
CA ALA A 172 6.96 -25.17 -34.40
C ALA A 172 8.10 -24.50 -33.61
N ALA A 173 9.35 -24.91 -33.85
CA ALA A 173 10.54 -24.31 -33.23
C ALA A 173 10.75 -22.86 -33.67
N SER A 174 10.47 -22.53 -34.93
CA SER A 174 10.54 -21.16 -35.46
C SER A 174 9.60 -20.21 -34.73
N ALA A 175 8.39 -20.65 -34.37
CA ALA A 175 7.46 -19.85 -33.57
C ALA A 175 7.98 -19.59 -32.14
N ALA A 176 8.64 -20.59 -31.52
CA ALA A 176 9.26 -20.43 -30.21
C ALA A 176 10.41 -19.42 -30.25
N VAL A 177 11.29 -19.52 -31.26
CA VAL A 177 12.41 -18.57 -31.48
C VAL A 177 11.89 -17.15 -31.74
N ALA A 178 10.89 -16.99 -32.60
CA ALA A 178 10.26 -15.69 -32.85
C ALA A 178 9.67 -15.09 -31.55
N GLY A 179 9.05 -15.93 -30.70
CA GLY A 179 8.56 -15.51 -29.39
C GLY A 179 9.66 -14.97 -28.47
N ILE A 180 10.85 -15.57 -28.47
CA ILE A 180 12.02 -15.11 -27.70
C ILE A 180 12.45 -13.71 -28.15
N PHE A 181 12.62 -13.50 -29.46
CA PHE A 181 13.14 -12.23 -29.99
C PHE A 181 12.11 -11.09 -29.97
N ASP A 182 10.82 -11.39 -30.15
CA ASP A 182 9.75 -10.39 -30.15
C ASP A 182 9.25 -10.04 -28.74
N GLY A 183 9.74 -10.73 -27.70
CA GLY A 183 9.27 -10.57 -26.31
C GLY A 183 7.83 -11.07 -26.11
N ARG A 184 7.39 -12.07 -26.88
CA ARG A 184 6.00 -12.53 -27.00
C ARG A 184 5.74 -13.95 -26.52
N LEU A 185 6.68 -14.55 -25.78
CA LEU A 185 6.58 -15.93 -25.30
C LEU A 185 5.29 -16.27 -24.53
N LEU A 186 4.62 -15.28 -23.93
CA LEU A 186 3.40 -15.48 -23.14
C LEU A 186 2.08 -15.20 -23.90
N MET A 187 2.12 -14.94 -25.21
CA MET A 187 0.92 -14.61 -25.98
C MET A 187 -0.13 -15.74 -25.90
N GLY A 188 -1.22 -15.50 -25.17
CA GLY A 188 -2.40 -16.38 -25.12
C GLY A 188 -2.57 -17.22 -23.86
N HIS A 189 -1.57 -17.34 -22.99
CA HIS A 189 -1.64 -18.20 -21.79
C HIS A 189 -0.96 -17.58 -20.58
N ALA A 190 -1.62 -17.68 -19.42
CA ALA A 190 -1.01 -17.36 -18.13
C ALA A 190 -0.05 -18.48 -17.72
N VAL A 191 1.13 -18.12 -17.23
CA VAL A 191 2.12 -19.09 -16.74
C VAL A 191 2.12 -19.06 -15.22
N PRO A 192 1.98 -20.23 -14.55
CA PRO A 192 2.09 -20.30 -13.09
C PRO A 192 3.51 -19.96 -12.64
N VAL A 193 3.61 -19.28 -11.51
CA VAL A 193 4.91 -19.12 -10.84
C VAL A 193 5.36 -20.49 -10.34
N PRO A 194 6.61 -20.92 -10.57
CA PRO A 194 7.10 -22.20 -10.06
C PRO A 194 6.99 -22.31 -8.54
N ASP A 195 6.62 -23.48 -8.04
CA ASP A 195 6.37 -23.74 -6.60
C ASP A 195 7.58 -23.36 -5.73
N ASP A 196 8.80 -23.61 -6.18
CA ASP A 196 10.03 -23.27 -5.45
C ASP A 196 10.19 -21.75 -5.27
N ILE A 197 9.85 -20.96 -6.30
CA ILE A 197 9.89 -19.50 -6.24
C ILE A 197 8.79 -18.98 -5.33
N ASP A 198 7.60 -19.53 -5.47
CA ASP A 198 6.45 -19.17 -4.65
C ASP A 198 6.66 -19.50 -3.16
N ALA A 199 7.35 -20.60 -2.85
CA ALA A 199 7.77 -20.95 -1.50
C ALA A 199 8.75 -19.93 -0.90
N VAL A 200 9.75 -19.49 -1.67
CA VAL A 200 10.70 -18.43 -1.25
C VAL A 200 9.96 -17.12 -1.00
N LEU A 201 9.09 -16.71 -1.93
CA LEU A 201 8.33 -15.46 -1.82
C LEU A 201 7.34 -15.48 -0.65
N SER A 202 6.78 -16.65 -0.32
CA SER A 202 5.84 -16.81 0.79
C SER A 202 6.43 -16.42 2.15
N GLN A 203 7.77 -16.43 2.29
CA GLN A 203 8.44 -15.97 3.51
C GLN A 203 8.25 -14.47 3.79
N LEU A 204 7.96 -13.69 2.76
CA LEU A 204 7.71 -12.25 2.87
C LEU A 204 6.32 -11.94 3.41
N ALA A 205 5.38 -12.89 3.36
CA ALA A 205 3.98 -12.66 3.73
C ALA A 205 3.78 -12.23 5.19
N ASN A 206 4.67 -12.67 6.09
CA ASN A 206 4.57 -12.42 7.53
C ASN A 206 5.53 -11.32 8.02
N LYS A 207 6.12 -10.52 7.12
CA LYS A 207 7.12 -9.50 7.49
C LYS A 207 6.51 -8.17 7.95
N GLY A 208 5.19 -8.06 8.04
CA GLY A 208 4.48 -6.94 8.65
C GLY A 208 4.22 -5.75 7.72
N ALA A 209 3.82 -4.61 8.31
CA ALA A 209 3.40 -3.40 7.59
C ALA A 209 4.55 -2.70 6.83
N ALA A 210 5.80 -2.98 7.22
CA ALA A 210 7.00 -2.52 6.52
C ALA A 210 7.09 -3.07 5.09
N LEU A 211 6.51 -4.25 4.84
CA LEU A 211 6.57 -4.89 3.53
C LEU A 211 5.18 -5.36 3.10
N PRO A 212 4.39 -4.50 2.44
CA PRO A 212 3.09 -4.89 1.91
C PRO A 212 3.27 -5.93 0.79
N PHE A 213 3.11 -7.20 1.15
CA PHE A 213 3.32 -8.32 0.23
C PHE A 213 2.07 -8.57 -0.61
N ARG A 214 2.25 -8.55 -1.94
CA ARG A 214 1.22 -9.00 -2.89
C ARG A 214 1.74 -10.25 -3.61
N ARG A 215 1.09 -11.38 -3.34
CA ARG A 215 1.40 -12.65 -4.01
C ARG A 215 0.86 -12.64 -5.44
N LEU A 216 1.70 -12.97 -6.39
CA LEU A 216 1.29 -13.28 -7.76
C LEU A 216 1.40 -14.79 -7.94
N SER A 217 0.27 -15.46 -8.14
CA SER A 217 0.25 -16.90 -8.42
C SER A 217 0.44 -17.23 -9.90
N GLN A 218 0.18 -16.24 -10.78
CA GLN A 218 0.31 -16.37 -12.23
C GLN A 218 0.77 -15.05 -12.84
N ILE A 219 1.53 -15.15 -13.93
CA ILE A 219 1.90 -14.00 -14.76
C ILE A 219 1.07 -14.08 -16.04
N SER A 220 0.22 -13.08 -16.24
CA SER A 220 -0.54 -12.91 -17.48
C SER A 220 0.29 -12.14 -18.51
N PRO A 221 0.09 -12.39 -19.82
CA PRO A 221 0.72 -11.59 -20.85
C PRO A 221 0.34 -10.10 -20.72
N PRO A 222 1.22 -9.17 -21.10
CA PRO A 222 0.88 -7.76 -21.15
C PRO A 222 -0.29 -7.54 -22.11
N THR A 223 -1.41 -7.04 -21.58
CA THR A 223 -2.54 -6.56 -22.39
C THR A 223 -2.10 -5.33 -23.18
N ARG A 224 -2.18 -5.41 -24.51
CA ARG A 224 -2.02 -4.25 -25.39
C ARG A 224 -3.21 -3.31 -25.28
#